data_AF-A0AAU1X6R5-F1
#
_entry.id   AF-A0AAU1X6R5-F1
#
_cell.length_a   1.000
_cell.length_b   1.000
_cell.length_c   1.000
_cell.angle_alpha   90.00
_cell.angle_beta   90.00
_cell.angle_gamma   90.00
#
_symmetry.space_group_name_H-M   'P 1'
#
loop_
_entity.id
_entity.type
_entity.pdbx_description
1 polymer ?
#
loop_
_entity_poly.entity_id
_entity_poly.type
_entity_poly.pdbx_seq_one_letter_code
_entity_poly.pdbx_strand_id
1 'polypeptide(L)' 'MSDDDLEMRDDDASAAERCWLEADPLILTNQTLPALVRIREAFHVNIRDALDLLNERYDKLQREQPENFESDPWAYYRGA' A
#
# COMPACT_ATOMS: atom_id res chain seq x y z
N MET A 1 17.50 8.72 29.98
CA MET A 1 17.52 8.69 28.51
C MET A 1 17.79 7.24 28.19
N SER A 2 16.75 6.51 27.78
CA SER A 2 16.88 5.09 27.43
C SER A 2 17.22 5.01 25.95
N ASP A 3 18.38 4.44 25.64
CA ASP A 3 18.79 3.95 24.32
C ASP A 3 17.99 2.70 23.96
N ASP A 4 16.67 2.86 23.79
CA ASP A 4 15.77 1.88 23.17
C ASP A 4 15.49 2.31 21.72
N ASP A 5 16.55 2.68 20.99
CA ASP A 5 16.50 2.70 19.52
C ASP A 5 16.57 1.23 19.07
N LEU A 6 15.38 0.62 19.13
CA LEU A 6 15.04 -0.68 18.58
C LEU A 6 15.71 -0.84 17.21
N GLU A 7 16.76 -1.66 17.14
CA GLU A 7 17.10 -2.35 15.91
C GLU A 7 15.83 -3.09 15.48
N MET A 8 15.11 -2.52 14.49
CA MET A 8 14.02 -3.23 13.83
C MET A 8 14.62 -4.56 13.36
N ARG A 9 14.14 -5.66 13.95
CA ARG A 9 14.58 -7.00 13.58
C ARG A 9 14.43 -7.13 12.06
N ASP A 10 15.46 -7.61 11.37
CA ASP A 10 15.47 -7.79 9.92
C ASP A 10 14.23 -8.57 9.39
N ASP A 11 13.65 -9.40 10.26
CA ASP A 11 12.40 -10.12 10.03
C ASP A 11 11.19 -9.21 9.76
N ASP A 12 11.09 -8.07 10.46
CA ASP A 12 9.96 -7.14 10.41
C ASP A 12 10.03 -6.25 9.16
N ALA A 13 11.22 -5.80 8.79
CA ALA A 13 11.48 -5.12 7.52
C ALA A 13 11.15 -6.02 6.32
N SER A 14 11.50 -7.31 6.42
CA SER A 14 11.17 -8.31 5.40
C SER A 14 9.67 -8.59 5.30
N ALA A 15 8.92 -8.51 6.41
CA ALA A 15 7.47 -8.68 6.42
C ALA A 15 6.76 -7.48 5.79
N ALA A 16 7.21 -6.26 6.11
CA ALA A 16 6.71 -5.04 5.50
C ALA A 16 6.95 -5.01 3.99
N GLU A 17 8.15 -5.41 3.53
CA GLU A 17 8.47 -5.47 2.11
C GLU A 17 7.57 -6.48 1.37
N ARG A 18 7.37 -7.68 1.94
CA ARG A 18 6.42 -8.67 1.40
C ARG A 18 4.99 -8.15 1.34
N CYS A 19 4.54 -7.43 2.37
CA CYS A 19 3.22 -6.81 2.37
C CYS A 19 3.06 -5.85 1.18
N TRP A 20 4.03 -4.98 0.95
CA TRP A 20 3.97 -4.02 -0.16
C TRP A 20 4.02 -4.69 -1.53
N LEU A 21 4.83 -5.73 -1.72
CA LEU A 21 4.84 -6.51 -2.96
C LEU A 21 3.47 -7.11 -3.29
N GLU A 22 2.67 -7.42 -2.28
CA GLU A 22 1.32 -7.97 -2.43
C GLU A 22 0.23 -6.89 -2.50
N ALA A 23 0.39 -5.77 -1.80
CA ALA A 23 -0.60 -4.70 -1.71
C ALA A 23 -0.52 -3.74 -2.90
N ASP A 24 0.67 -3.42 -3.40
CA ASP A 24 0.87 -2.49 -4.52
C ASP A 24 0.04 -2.86 -5.77
N PRO A 25 0.04 -4.11 -6.29
CA PRO A 25 -0.80 -4.45 -7.44
C PRO A 25 -2.31 -4.33 -7.16
N LEU A 26 -2.74 -4.53 -5.91
CA LEU A 26 -4.13 -4.32 -5.50
C LEU A 26 -4.48 -2.83 -5.50
N ILE A 27 -3.57 -1.97 -5.05
CA ILE A 27 -3.72 -0.52 -5.09
C ILE A 27 -3.82 -0.02 -6.54
N LEU A 28 -2.90 -0.47 -7.41
CA LEU A 28 -2.87 -0.08 -8.82
C LEU A 28 -4.11 -0.52 -9.60
N THR A 29 -4.75 -1.63 -9.20
CA THR A 29 -5.97 -2.15 -9.81
C THR A 29 -7.26 -1.68 -9.12
N ASN A 30 -7.17 -0.66 -8.25
CA ASN A 30 -8.28 -0.09 -7.50
C ASN A 30 -9.03 -1.10 -6.60
N GLN A 31 -8.34 -2.15 -6.16
CA GLN A 31 -8.83 -3.16 -5.22
C GLN A 31 -8.54 -2.72 -3.77
N THR A 32 -9.12 -1.60 -3.35
CA THR A 32 -8.85 -0.92 -2.08
C THR A 32 -9.13 -1.78 -0.86
N LEU A 33 -10.26 -2.51 -0.82
CA LEU A 33 -10.62 -3.34 0.34
C LEU A 33 -9.66 -4.53 0.53
N PRO A 34 -9.31 -5.32 -0.51
CA PRO A 34 -8.25 -6.33 -0.41
C PRO A 34 -6.90 -5.78 0.04
N ALA A 35 -6.46 -4.64 -0.51
CA ALA A 35 -5.21 -4.00 -0.13
C ALA A 35 -5.22 -3.61 1.36
N LEU A 36 -6.32 -3.03 1.84
CA LEU A 36 -6.48 -2.62 3.22
C LEU A 36 -6.46 -3.79 4.21
N VAL A 37 -7.10 -4.92 3.86
CA VAL A 37 -7.05 -6.15 4.67
C VAL A 37 -5.61 -6.65 4.79
N ARG A 38 -4.88 -6.70 3.67
CA ARG A 38 -3.47 -7.13 3.64
C ARG A 38 -2.57 -6.26 4.52
N ILE A 39 -2.69 -4.95 4.41
CA ILE A 39 -1.92 -3.99 5.23
C ILE A 39 -2.25 -4.20 6.72
N ARG A 40 -3.54 -4.28 7.06
CA ARG A 40 -3.97 -4.48 8.44
C ARG A 40 -3.40 -5.77 9.04
N GLU A 41 -3.43 -6.87 8.30
CA GLU A 41 -2.94 -8.17 8.76
C GLU A 41 -1.41 -8.19 8.91
N ALA A 42 -0.69 -7.60 7.96
CA ALA A 42 0.77 -7.60 7.97
C ALA A 42 1.37 -6.67 9.04
N PHE A 43 0.78 -5.49 9.26
CA PHE A 43 1.28 -4.52 10.22
C PHE A 43 0.63 -4.67 11.61
N HIS A 44 -0.33 -5.59 11.78
CA HIS A 44 -1.07 -5.81 13.03
C HIS A 44 -1.70 -4.54 13.62
N VAL A 45 -2.15 -3.62 12.75
CA VAL A 45 -2.69 -2.31 13.15
C VAL A 45 -4.22 -2.28 13.19
N ASN A 46 -4.77 -1.18 13.70
CA ASN A 46 -6.20 -0.92 13.60
C ASN A 46 -6.57 -0.45 12.17
N ILE A 47 -7.87 -0.37 11.88
CA ILE A 47 -8.37 -0.02 10.54
C ILE A 47 -7.99 1.40 10.10
N ARG A 48 -7.88 2.35 11.04
CA ARG A 48 -7.54 3.75 10.75
C ARG A 48 -6.07 3.86 10.36
N ASP A 49 -5.18 3.25 11.13
CA ASP A 49 -3.76 3.24 10.83
C ASP A 49 -3.48 2.50 9.51
N ALA A 50 -4.21 1.41 9.23
CA ALA A 50 -4.10 0.71 7.95
C ALA A 50 -4.55 1.59 6.76
N LEU A 51 -5.57 2.43 6.95
CA LEU A 51 -6.01 3.39 5.94
C LEU A 51 -4.96 4.49 5.72
N ASP A 52 -4.34 4.99 6.79
CA ASP A 52 -3.29 5.99 6.69
C ASP A 52 -2.09 5.43 5.92
N LEU A 53 -1.64 4.20 6.23
CA LEU A 53 -0.61 3.49 5.48
C LEU A 53 -0.97 3.26 4.01
N LEU A 54 -2.23 2.91 3.73
CA LEU A 54 -2.74 2.73 2.37
C LEU A 54 -2.67 4.03 1.58
N ASN A 55 -3.09 5.15 2.18
CA ASN A 55 -3.07 6.47 1.54
C ASN A 55 -1.64 6.94 1.26
N GLU A 56 -0.73 6.78 2.23
CA GLU A 56 0.68 7.11 2.06
C GLU A 56 1.32 6.30 0.92
N ARG A 57 0.99 5.01 0.85
CA ARG A 57 1.48 4.13 -0.23
C ARG A 57 0.89 4.50 -1.58
N TYR A 58 -0.41 4.78 -1.64
CA TYR A 58 -1.09 5.25 -2.85
C TYR A 58 -0.42 6.51 -3.40
N ASP A 59 -0.23 7.52 -2.56
CA ASP A 59 0.42 8.77 -2.92
C ASP A 59 1.84 8.55 -3.45
N LYS A 60 2.59 7.63 -2.83
CA LYS A 60 3.93 7.26 -3.28
C LYS A 60 3.90 6.61 -4.67
N LEU A 61 3.06 5.60 -4.85
CA LEU A 61 2.91 4.90 -6.12
C LEU A 61 2.44 5.86 -7.23
N GLN A 62 1.54 6.80 -6.93
CA GLN A 62 1.09 7.79 -7.90
C GLN A 62 2.21 8.73 -8.35
N ARG A 63 3.14 9.09 -7.46
CA ARG A 63 4.31 9.91 -7.81
C ARG A 63 5.36 9.13 -8.58
N GLU A 64 5.54 7.85 -8.24
CA GLU A 64 6.58 6.99 -8.82
C GLU A 64 6.17 6.35 -10.16
N GLN A 65 4.88 6.07 -10.33
CA GLN A 65 4.32 5.34 -11.46
C GLN A 65 2.98 5.95 -11.92
N PRO A 66 2.94 7.26 -12.25
CA PRO A 66 1.70 7.96 -12.60
C PRO A 66 0.93 7.29 -13.75
N GLU A 67 1.63 6.67 -14.70
CA GLU A 67 1.05 5.95 -15.84
C GLU A 67 0.14 4.78 -15.45
N ASN A 68 0.34 4.20 -14.26
CA ASN A 68 -0.51 3.12 -13.75
C ASN A 68 -1.78 3.63 -13.05
N PHE A 69 -1.87 4.93 -12.78
CA PHE A 69 -3.04 5.58 -12.17
C PHE A 69 -3.89 6.34 -13.19
N GLU A 70 -3.35 6.59 -14.38
CA GLU A 70 -4.12 7.11 -15.51
C GLU A 70 -5.07 6.02 -16.02
N SER A 71 -6.23 5.91 -15.37
CA SER A 71 -7.41 5.42 -16.06
C SER A 71 -7.65 6.38 -17.22
N ASP A 72 -7.35 5.94 -18.45
CA ASP A 72 -7.68 6.68 -19.67
C ASP A 72 -9.11 7.23 -19.50
N PRO A 73 -9.30 8.56 -19.40
CA PRO A 73 -10.64 9.15 -19.24
C PRO A 73 -11.57 8.76 -20.39
N TRP A 74 -11.00 8.29 -21.50
CA TRP A 74 -11.69 7.77 -22.68
C TRP A 74 -11.91 6.25 -22.65
N ALA A 75 -11.38 5.49 -21.69
CA ALA A 75 -11.74 4.09 -21.50
C ALA A 75 -13.26 3.92 -21.25
N TYR A 76 -13.88 4.90 -20.59
CA TYR A 76 -15.33 4.96 -20.43
C TYR A 76 -16.07 5.20 -21.77
N TYR A 77 -15.45 5.94 -22.71
CA TYR A 77 -16.03 6.24 -24.03
C TYR A 77 -15.74 5.17 -25.09
N ARG A 78 -14.76 4.29 -24.89
CA ARG A 78 -14.36 3.28 -25.88
C ARG A 78 -15.22 2.01 -25.86
N GLY A 79 -16.17 1.91 -24.92
CA GLY A 79 -17.10 0.77 -24.81
C GLY A 79 -16.38 -0.52 -24.46
N ALA A 80 -16.61 -1.03 -23.25
CA ALA A 80 -16.38 -2.44 -22.96
C ALA A 80 -17.23 -3.32 -23.89
#